data_AF-A0A4Q3SGW4-F1
#
_entry.id   AF-A0A4Q3SGW4-F1
#
_cell.length_a   1.000
_cell.length_b   1.000
_cell.length_c   1.000
_cell.angle_alpha   90.00
_cell.angle_beta   90.00
_cell.angle_gamma   90.00
#
_symmetry.space_group_name_H-M   'P 1'
#
loop_
_entity.id
_entity.type
_entity.pdbx_description
1 polymer ?
#
loop_
_entity_poly.entity_id
_entity_poly.type
_entity_poly.pdbx_seq_one_letter_code
_entity_poly.pdbx_strand_id
1 'polypeptide(L)'
;MLPNEYLTKPFAPTELFYHLRRFLLQQSETGSLPEGKQVNTGNDLYNLSLIYEMEDSEYFCEVLKLFLDTTPVILDEIKEGVLYENWDQVYKKAHKLKSSLGILQMNSMLARVAEIEQQAKEQAGTEQIPKTLKEVMEQFNLVRPMIEAELKSALQVND
;
A
#
# COMPACT_ATOMS: atom_id res chain seq x y z
N MET A 1 -13.68 10.34 31.98
CA MET A 1 -14.65 10.49 30.88
C MET A 1 -13.83 10.96 29.68
N LEU A 2 -13.47 10.05 28.77
CA LEU A 2 -12.69 10.43 27.59
C LEU A 2 -13.65 11.02 26.54
N PRO A 3 -13.24 12.06 25.78
CA PRO A 3 -14.10 12.71 24.80
C PRO A 3 -14.36 11.79 23.61
N ASN A 4 -15.62 11.70 23.18
CA ASN A 4 -15.99 11.11 21.89
C ASN A 4 -15.42 11.99 20.76
N GLU A 5 -14.32 11.57 20.15
CA GLU A 5 -13.82 12.15 18.90
C GLU A 5 -14.66 11.61 17.74
N TYR A 6 -15.65 12.40 17.32
CA TYR A 6 -16.42 12.16 16.10
C TYR A 6 -15.60 12.58 14.87
N LEU A 7 -15.32 11.62 13.99
CA LEU A 7 -14.71 11.84 12.68
C LEU A 7 -15.77 12.23 11.64
N THR A 8 -15.70 13.46 11.14
CA THR A 8 -16.53 14.01 10.07
C THR A 8 -16.10 13.54 8.67
N LYS A 9 -17.06 13.04 7.88
CA LYS A 9 -16.92 12.51 6.51
C LYS A 9 -16.31 13.48 5.49
N PRO A 10 -15.76 12.97 4.35
CA PRO A 10 -15.88 11.60 3.85
C PRO A 10 -14.56 10.83 3.93
N PHE A 11 -14.53 9.76 4.73
CA PHE A 11 -13.45 8.78 4.69
C PHE A 11 -13.90 7.60 3.82
N ALA A 12 -13.02 7.16 2.92
CA ALA A 12 -13.23 5.90 2.21
C ALA A 12 -13.29 4.76 3.24
N PRO A 13 -14.19 3.77 3.10
CA PRO A 13 -14.33 2.65 4.04
C PRO A 13 -13.02 1.92 4.36
N THR A 14 -12.07 1.93 3.42
CA THR A 14 -10.73 1.35 3.54
C THR A 14 -9.84 2.06 4.56
N GLU A 15 -9.87 3.40 4.60
CA GLU A 15 -9.12 4.19 5.59
C GLU A 15 -9.70 3.98 7.00
N LEU A 16 -11.03 3.90 7.10
CA LEU A 16 -11.70 3.60 8.37
C LEU A 16 -11.30 2.22 8.88
N PHE A 17 -11.32 1.20 8.01
CA PHE A 17 -10.95 -0.16 8.38
C PHE A 17 -9.48 -0.26 8.81
N TYR A 18 -8.56 0.41 8.10
CA TYR A 18 -7.14 0.47 8.45
C TYR A 18 -6.91 1.10 9.82
N HIS A 19 -7.52 2.26 10.08
CA HIS A 19 -7.38 2.95 11.37
C HIS A 19 -8.02 2.17 12.52
N LEU A 20 -9.18 1.55 12.29
CA LEU A 20 -9.86 0.72 13.27
C LEU A 20 -9.04 -0.53 13.61
N ARG A 21 -8.49 -1.22 12.61
CA ARG A 21 -7.68 -2.43 12.83
C ARG A 21 -6.35 -2.11 13.53
N ARG A 22 -5.68 -1.01 13.16
CA ARG A 22 -4.47 -0.54 13.88
C ARG A 22 -4.77 -0.27 15.35
N PHE A 23 -5.88 0.42 15.65
CA PHE A 23 -6.26 0.73 17.03
C PHE A 23 -6.62 -0.54 17.83
N LEU A 24 -7.29 -1.51 17.21
CA LEU A 24 -7.68 -2.77 17.85
C LEU A 24 -6.49 -3.71 18.09
N LEU A 25 -5.54 -3.80 17.15
CA LEU A 25 -4.33 -4.65 17.29
C LEU A 25 -3.32 -4.10 18.31
N GLN A 26 -3.29 -2.77 18.51
CA GLN A 26 -2.39 -2.14 19.47
C GLN A 26 -2.80 -2.41 20.93
N GLN A 27 -3.98 -2.99 21.18
CA GLN A 27 -4.42 -3.46 22.51
C GLN A 27 -4.16 -4.95 22.75
N SER A 28 -3.66 -5.70 21.76
CA SER A 28 -3.44 -7.14 21.85
C SER A 28 -1.96 -7.51 21.63
N GLU A 29 -1.04 -6.92 22.39
CA GLU A 29 0.29 -7.51 22.57
C GLU A 29 0.27 -8.44 23.80
N THR A 30 -0.35 -9.62 23.64
CA THR A 30 -0.01 -10.86 24.35
C THR A 30 -0.75 -12.03 23.68
N GLY A 31 -0.07 -12.78 22.80
CA GLY A 31 -0.59 -14.07 22.34
C GLY A 31 -0.08 -14.52 20.97
N SER A 32 0.72 -15.56 20.98
CA SER A 32 1.33 -16.32 19.88
C SER A 32 0.54 -16.42 18.57
N LEU A 33 1.26 -16.30 17.45
CA LEU A 33 0.76 -16.58 16.10
C LEU A 33 0.32 -18.05 15.95
N PRO A 34 -0.80 -18.35 15.26
CA PRO A 34 -1.10 -19.70 14.81
C PRO A 34 -0.28 -20.04 13.55
N GLU A 35 0.36 -21.21 13.58
CA GLU A 35 0.97 -21.85 12.42
C GLU A 35 -0.13 -22.23 11.40
N GLY A 36 -0.23 -21.48 10.30
CA GLY A 36 -1.12 -21.75 9.19
C GLY A 36 -0.41 -21.50 7.87
N LYS A 37 -0.12 -22.59 7.13
CA LYS A 37 0.40 -22.68 5.74
C LYS A 37 1.31 -21.52 5.29
N GLN A 38 2.61 -21.72 5.48
CA GLN A 38 3.61 -20.94 4.76
C GLN A 38 3.51 -21.23 3.25
N VAL A 39 2.81 -20.37 2.53
CA VAL A 39 3.11 -20.13 1.12
C VAL A 39 4.29 -19.17 1.10
N ASN A 40 5.49 -19.73 1.31
CA ASN A 40 6.73 -19.02 1.01
C ASN A 40 6.85 -18.94 -0.51
N THR A 41 6.27 -17.91 -1.11
CA THR A 41 6.75 -17.45 -2.41
C THR A 41 7.96 -16.56 -2.10
N GLY A 42 9.17 -17.11 -2.24
CA GLY A 42 10.43 -16.48 -1.85
C GLY A 42 10.77 -15.21 -2.63
N ASN A 43 10.11 -14.10 -2.29
CA ASN A 43 10.48 -12.77 -2.72
C ASN A 43 10.00 -11.78 -1.64
N ASP A 44 10.91 -11.08 -0.98
CA ASP A 44 10.62 -10.04 0.04
C ASP A 44 9.91 -8.79 -0.55
N LEU A 45 9.21 -8.94 -1.67
CA LEU A 45 8.59 -7.86 -2.43
C LEU A 45 7.17 -7.53 -1.95
N TYR A 46 6.39 -8.52 -1.51
CA TYR A 46 5.02 -8.34 -1.02
C TYR A 46 4.58 -9.52 -0.14
N ASN A 47 3.54 -9.32 0.67
CA ASN A 47 2.90 -10.39 1.44
C ASN A 47 1.37 -10.17 1.49
N LEU A 48 0.63 -11.21 1.10
CA LEU A 48 -0.84 -11.17 0.96
C LEU A 48 -1.58 -11.83 2.14
N SER A 49 -0.87 -12.35 3.15
CA SER A 49 -1.48 -13.06 4.30
C SER A 49 -2.58 -12.24 4.97
N LEU A 50 -2.38 -10.91 5.07
CA LEU A 50 -3.36 -9.99 5.65
C LEU A 50 -4.75 -10.06 4.98
N ILE A 51 -4.76 -10.26 3.66
CA ILE A 51 -5.96 -10.28 2.84
C ILE A 51 -6.50 -11.71 2.79
N TYR A 52 -5.62 -12.71 2.75
CA TYR A 52 -6.01 -14.13 2.85
C TYR A 52 -6.71 -14.48 4.16
N GLU A 53 -6.29 -13.88 5.29
CA GLU A 53 -6.93 -14.03 6.61
C GLU A 53 -8.41 -13.65 6.64
N MET A 54 -8.87 -12.84 5.68
CA MET A 54 -10.26 -12.40 5.62
C MET A 54 -11.20 -13.45 5.03
N GLU A 55 -10.66 -14.54 4.45
CA GLU A 55 -11.42 -15.65 3.83
C GLU A 55 -12.50 -15.19 2.82
N ASP A 56 -12.32 -14.00 2.24
CA ASP A 56 -13.24 -13.37 1.30
C ASP A 56 -12.54 -13.22 -0.06
N SER A 57 -12.86 -14.12 -0.98
CA SER A 57 -12.23 -14.17 -2.31
C SER A 57 -12.63 -13.00 -3.20
N GLU A 58 -13.83 -12.43 -2.99
CA GLU A 58 -14.29 -11.25 -3.71
C GLU A 58 -13.50 -10.02 -3.26
N TYR A 59 -13.40 -9.81 -1.95
CA TYR A 59 -12.58 -8.73 -1.37
C TYR A 59 -11.10 -8.86 -1.76
N PHE A 60 -10.54 -10.07 -1.74
CA PHE A 60 -9.17 -10.31 -2.20
C PHE A 60 -8.97 -9.84 -3.64
N CYS A 61 -9.86 -10.24 -4.55
CA CYS A 61 -9.79 -9.82 -5.95
C CYS A 61 -9.96 -8.31 -6.12
N GLU A 62 -10.86 -7.68 -5.36
CA GLU A 62 -11.07 -6.23 -5.38
C GLU A 62 -9.82 -5.47 -4.96
N VAL A 63 -9.15 -5.89 -3.87
CA VAL A 63 -7.92 -5.25 -3.39
C VAL A 63 -6.80 -5.34 -4.43
N LEU A 64 -6.61 -6.50 -5.05
CA LEU A 64 -5.57 -6.68 -6.08
C LEU A 64 -5.88 -5.85 -7.33
N LYS A 65 -7.14 -5.83 -7.80
CA LYS A 65 -7.57 -4.98 -8.92
C LYS A 65 -7.33 -3.51 -8.61
N LEU A 66 -7.75 -3.04 -7.45
CA LEU A 66 -7.56 -1.66 -7.03
C LEU A 66 -6.07 -1.28 -7.01
N PHE A 67 -5.21 -2.16 -6.49
CA PHE A 67 -3.76 -1.95 -6.51
C PHE A 67 -3.22 -1.82 -7.95
N LEU A 68 -3.60 -2.73 -8.84
CA LEU A 68 -3.15 -2.75 -10.23
C LEU A 68 -3.62 -1.54 -11.04
N ASP A 69 -4.84 -1.06 -10.78
CA ASP A 69 -5.44 0.06 -11.51
C ASP A 69 -4.94 1.41 -11.01
N THR A 70 -4.79 1.58 -9.69
CA THR A 70 -4.52 2.89 -9.09
C THR A 70 -3.04 3.21 -8.93
N THR A 71 -2.20 2.21 -8.65
CA THR A 71 -0.75 2.42 -8.46
C THR A 71 -0.06 3.06 -9.67
N PRO A 72 -0.26 2.60 -10.93
CA PRO A 72 0.41 3.22 -12.06
C PRO A 72 0.00 4.68 -12.25
N VAL A 73 -1.29 4.98 -12.07
CA VAL A 73 -1.82 6.35 -12.15
C VAL A 73 -1.17 7.25 -11.09
N ILE A 74 -1.08 6.79 -9.85
CA ILE A 74 -0.45 7.58 -8.77
C ILE A 74 1.05 7.77 -9.02
N LEU A 75 1.76 6.75 -9.53
CA LEU A 75 3.18 6.87 -9.87
C LEU A 75 3.42 7.89 -10.99
N ASP A 76 2.56 7.93 -12.00
CA ASP A 76 2.61 8.93 -13.06
C ASP A 76 2.32 10.33 -12.52
N GLU A 77 1.34 10.49 -11.63
CA GLU A 77 1.06 11.78 -10.97
C GLU A 77 2.24 12.26 -10.10
N ILE A 78 2.95 11.35 -9.41
CA ILE A 78 4.18 11.68 -8.69
C ILE A 78 5.26 12.13 -9.66
N LYS A 79 5.44 11.42 -10.78
CA LYS A 79 6.42 11.74 -11.81
C LYS A 79 6.17 13.10 -12.44
N GLU A 80 4.92 13.43 -12.75
CA GLU A 80 4.54 14.77 -13.22
C GLU A 80 4.85 15.84 -12.16
N GLY A 81 4.50 15.58 -10.90
CA GLY A 81 4.82 16.49 -9.80
C GLY A 81 6.31 16.76 -9.66
N VAL A 82 7.15 15.74 -9.83
CA VAL A 82 8.61 15.90 -9.85
C VAL A 82 9.08 16.72 -11.04
N LEU A 83 8.53 16.49 -12.24
CA LEU A 83 8.90 17.21 -13.47
C LEU A 83 8.60 18.72 -13.37
N TYR A 84 7.49 19.08 -12.74
CA TYR A 84 7.07 20.46 -12.56
C TYR A 84 7.42 21.04 -11.18
N GLU A 85 8.24 20.35 -10.39
CA GLU A 85 8.64 20.73 -9.03
C GLU A 85 7.45 21.05 -8.09
N ASN A 86 6.31 20.40 -8.32
CA ASN A 86 5.11 20.52 -7.50
C ASN A 86 5.19 19.59 -6.28
N TRP A 87 5.98 19.99 -5.29
CA TRP A 87 6.26 19.15 -4.10
C TRP A 87 5.02 18.86 -3.24
N ASP A 88 4.02 19.75 -3.22
CA ASP A 88 2.74 19.50 -2.53
C ASP A 88 1.96 18.34 -3.18
N GLN A 89 1.96 18.27 -4.52
CA GLN A 89 1.39 17.14 -5.25
C GLN A 89 2.18 15.86 -4.95
N VAL A 90 3.51 15.89 -5.08
CA VAL A 90 4.36 14.71 -4.79
C VAL A 90 4.10 14.18 -3.39
N TYR A 91 4.09 15.05 -2.38
CA TYR A 91 3.78 14.70 -1.00
C TYR A 91 2.42 14.01 -0.86
N LYS A 92 1.34 14.61 -1.36
CA LYS A 92 -0.03 14.08 -1.24
C LYS A 92 -0.19 12.74 -1.97
N LYS A 93 0.42 12.60 -3.15
CA LYS A 93 0.33 11.39 -3.96
C LYS A 93 1.15 10.25 -3.36
N ALA A 94 2.37 10.52 -2.89
CA ALA A 94 3.18 9.55 -2.16
C ALA A 94 2.47 9.08 -0.89
N HIS A 95 1.86 9.99 -0.12
CA HIS A 95 1.07 9.65 1.07
C HIS A 95 -0.05 8.65 0.74
N LYS A 96 -0.83 8.94 -0.31
CA LYS A 96 -1.92 8.07 -0.78
C LYS A 96 -1.42 6.69 -1.22
N LEU A 97 -0.26 6.63 -1.90
CA LEU A 97 0.32 5.38 -2.36
C LEU A 97 0.72 4.45 -1.20
N LYS A 98 1.20 5.01 -0.07
CA LYS A 98 1.56 4.20 1.11
C LYS A 98 0.41 3.35 1.63
N SER A 99 -0.82 3.87 1.65
CA SER A 99 -1.99 3.10 2.10
C SER A 99 -2.16 1.83 1.25
N SER A 100 -2.05 1.95 -0.07
CA SER A 100 -2.18 0.81 -0.98
C SER A 100 -1.05 -0.20 -0.81
N LEU A 101 0.20 0.27 -0.71
CA LEU A 101 1.37 -0.59 -0.47
C LEU A 101 1.35 -1.30 0.88
N GLY A 102 0.79 -0.66 1.90
CA GLY A 102 0.67 -1.22 3.25
C GLY A 102 -0.26 -2.43 3.32
N ILE A 103 -1.36 -2.43 2.56
CA ILE A 103 -2.31 -3.56 2.53
C ILE A 103 -1.65 -4.82 1.97
N LEU A 104 -0.81 -4.68 0.94
CA LEU A 104 -0.06 -5.78 0.30
C LEU A 104 1.31 -6.01 0.96
N GLN A 105 1.59 -5.35 2.08
CA GLN A 105 2.82 -5.46 2.86
C GLN A 105 4.12 -5.32 2.02
N MET A 106 4.11 -4.39 1.05
CA MET A 106 5.25 -4.12 0.16
C MET A 106 6.32 -3.27 0.85
N ASN A 107 6.93 -3.80 1.92
CA ASN A 107 7.74 -3.03 2.87
C ASN A 107 8.91 -2.27 2.21
N SER A 108 9.59 -2.87 1.24
CA SER A 108 10.68 -2.22 0.51
C SER A 108 10.20 -1.00 -0.27
N MET A 109 9.14 -1.15 -1.06
CA MET A 109 8.55 -0.07 -1.86
C MET A 109 7.93 1.01 -0.95
N LEU A 110 7.31 0.61 0.15
CA LEU A 110 6.73 1.52 1.15
C LEU A 110 7.80 2.42 1.76
N ALA A 111 8.97 1.87 2.13
CA ALA A 111 10.08 2.65 2.67
C ALA A 111 10.57 3.73 1.68
N ARG A 112 10.68 3.38 0.39
CA ARG A 112 11.09 4.33 -0.66
C ARG A 112 10.03 5.41 -0.94
N VAL A 113 8.75 5.04 -0.94
CA VAL A 113 7.66 6.02 -1.10
C VAL A 113 7.58 6.96 0.11
N ALA A 114 7.83 6.45 1.32
CA ALA A 114 7.91 7.29 2.53
C ALA A 114 9.10 8.27 2.48
N GLU A 115 10.23 7.85 1.91
CA GLU A 115 11.37 8.73 1.66
C GLU A 115 11.00 9.89 0.71
N ILE A 116 10.34 9.58 -0.42
CA ILE A 116 9.85 10.59 -1.37
C ILE A 116 8.86 11.56 -0.71
N GLU A 117 7.89 11.02 0.05
CA GLU A 117 6.90 11.82 0.77
C GLU A 117 7.56 12.81 1.73
N GLN A 118 8.54 12.34 2.52
CA GLN A 118 9.23 13.18 3.50
C GLN A 118 10.05 14.27 2.82
N GLN A 119 10.84 13.91 1.81
CA GLN A 119 11.65 14.86 1.03
C GLN A 119 10.79 15.94 0.38
N ALA A 120 9.63 15.56 -0.19
CA ALA A 120 8.69 16.51 -0.79
C ALA A 120 7.99 17.40 0.25
N LYS A 121 7.62 16.83 1.41
CA LYS A 121 6.98 17.57 2.51
C LYS A 121 7.90 18.62 3.12
N GLU A 122 9.15 18.25 3.35
CA GLU A 122 10.17 19.14 3.93
C GLU A 122 10.83 20.05 2.89
N GLN A 123 10.63 19.75 1.61
CA GLN A 123 11.33 20.36 0.47
C GLN A 123 12.86 20.32 0.67
N ALA A 124 13.34 19.21 1.22
CA ALA A 124 14.75 18.97 1.52
C ALA A 124 15.18 17.65 0.89
N GLY A 125 16.34 17.64 0.22
CA GLY A 125 16.82 16.46 -0.49
C GLY A 125 16.00 16.11 -1.75
N THR A 126 15.29 17.08 -2.33
CA THR A 126 14.40 16.85 -3.49
C THR A 126 15.16 16.40 -4.74
N GLU A 127 16.47 16.65 -4.81
CA GLU A 127 17.34 16.17 -5.88
C GLU A 127 17.47 14.63 -5.91
N GLN A 128 17.14 13.94 -4.82
CA GLN A 128 17.17 12.48 -4.73
C GLN A 128 15.86 11.84 -5.18
N ILE A 129 14.74 12.58 -5.12
CA ILE A 129 13.40 12.08 -5.47
C ILE A 129 13.35 11.42 -6.85
N PRO A 130 13.92 11.98 -7.94
CA PRO A 130 13.86 11.35 -9.26
C PRO A 130 14.50 9.96 -9.30
N LYS A 131 15.60 9.77 -8.57
CA LYS A 131 16.27 8.46 -8.47
C LYS A 131 15.41 7.48 -7.67
N THR A 132 14.94 7.88 -6.50
CA THR A 132 14.10 7.04 -5.64
C THR A 132 12.79 6.67 -6.33
N LEU A 133 12.17 7.60 -7.06
CA LEU A 133 10.97 7.34 -7.86
C LEU A 133 11.23 6.31 -8.95
N LYS A 134 12.37 6.40 -9.65
CA LYS A 134 12.74 5.41 -10.66
C LYS A 134 12.86 4.00 -10.04
N GLU A 135 13.50 3.88 -8.88
CA GLU A 135 13.60 2.61 -8.15
C GLU A 135 12.21 2.05 -7.77
N VAL A 136 11.31 2.90 -7.30
CA VAL A 136 9.91 2.53 -6.99
C VAL A 136 9.17 2.03 -8.24
N MET A 137 9.30 2.72 -9.37
CA MET A 137 8.67 2.30 -10.64
C MET A 137 9.24 0.98 -11.16
N GLU A 138 10.55 0.75 -11.02
CA GLU A 138 11.19 -0.52 -11.37
C GLU A 138 10.67 -1.66 -10.47
N GLN A 139 10.56 -1.44 -9.17
CA GLN A 139 9.97 -2.42 -8.24
C GLN A 139 8.51 -2.73 -8.60
N PHE A 140 7.70 -1.71 -8.90
CA PHE A 140 6.32 -1.91 -9.33
C PHE A 140 6.24 -2.76 -10.60
N ASN A 141 7.08 -2.49 -11.60
CA ASN A 141 7.11 -3.27 -12.84
C ASN A 141 7.53 -4.74 -12.63
N LEU A 142 8.34 -5.02 -11.62
CA LEU A 142 8.69 -6.39 -11.22
C LEU A 142 7.51 -7.10 -10.54
N VAL A 143 6.82 -6.43 -9.62
CA VAL A 143 5.77 -7.02 -8.79
C VAL A 143 4.44 -7.15 -9.53
N ARG A 144 4.12 -6.20 -10.41
CA ARG A 144 2.86 -6.15 -11.18
C ARG A 144 2.47 -7.50 -11.80
N PRO A 145 3.32 -8.18 -12.62
CA PRO A 145 2.94 -9.45 -13.22
C PRO A 145 2.70 -10.57 -12.20
N MET A 146 3.32 -10.51 -11.01
CA MET A 146 3.08 -11.46 -9.93
C MET A 146 1.67 -11.26 -9.37
N ILE A 147 1.29 -10.02 -9.07
CA ILE A 147 -0.05 -9.67 -8.59
C ILE A 147 -1.14 -9.98 -9.63
N GLU A 148 -0.87 -9.75 -10.93
CA GLU A 148 -1.76 -10.16 -12.02
C GLU A 148 -1.98 -11.68 -12.06
N ALA A 149 -0.94 -12.48 -11.79
CA ALA A 149 -1.05 -13.93 -11.71
C ALA A 149 -1.83 -14.42 -10.48
N GLU A 150 -1.63 -13.79 -9.31
CA GLU A 150 -2.40 -14.05 -8.09
C GLU A 150 -3.89 -13.77 -8.33
N LEU A 151 -4.22 -12.61 -8.93
CA LEU A 151 -5.59 -12.24 -9.26
C LEU A 151 -6.23 -13.24 -10.22
N LYS A 152 -5.52 -13.62 -11.29
CA LYS A 152 -6.02 -14.61 -12.24
C LYS A 152 -6.28 -15.97 -11.58
N SER A 153 -5.39 -16.40 -10.69
CA SER A 153 -5.54 -17.67 -9.97
C SER A 153 -6.76 -17.63 -9.04
N ALA A 154 -6.98 -16.53 -8.32
CA ALA A 154 -8.14 -16.37 -7.45
C ALA A 154 -9.47 -16.36 -8.23
N LEU A 155 -9.51 -15.77 -9.43
CA LEU A 155 -10.70 -15.77 -10.27
C LEU A 155 -11.03 -17.15 -10.86
N GLN A 156 -10.02 -17.96 -11.18
CA GLN A 156 -10.22 -19.31 -11.74
C GLN A 156 -10.65 -20.36 -10.71
N VAL A 157 -10.48 -20.11 -9.41
CA VAL A 157 -10.93 -20.99 -8.32
C VAL A 157 -12.44 -20.83 -8.04
N ASN A 158 -13.05 -19.73 -8.52
CA ASN A 158 -14.45 -19.41 -8.31
C ASN A 158 -15.40 -19.88 -9.44
N ASP A 159 -14.89 -20.57 -10.46
CA ASP A 159 -15.64 -21.25 -11.53
C ASP A 159 -15.68 -22.78 -11.29
#